data_AF-A0A1D3TUN6-F1
#
_entry.id   AF-A0A1D3TUN6-F1
#
_cell.length_a   1.000
_cell.length_b   1.000
_cell.length_c   1.000
_cell.angle_alpha   90.00
_cell.angle_beta   90.00
_cell.angle_gamma   90.00
#
_symmetry.space_group_name_H-M   'P 1'
#
loop_
_entity.id
_entity.type
_entity.pdbx_description
1 polymer ?
#
loop_
_entity_poly.entity_id
_entity_poly.type
_entity_poly.pdbx_seq_one_letter_code
_entity_poly.pdbx_strand_id
1 'polypeptide(L)'
;MSESKNQKKWDRDEVVVLVAEYFRTKNMIPKEIDDNYRRISSILRKRESEISGNTFSDVFRNYSGIRMQSGRIRCLDPESKYNGMIVTKIQKEIVDEFMQNPEKIYKEAKAIIAKYEHI
;
A
#
# COMPACT_ATOMS: atom_id res chain seq x y z
N MET A 1 -5.75 -18.54 -20.56
CA MET A 1 -5.60 -17.88 -19.25
C MET A 1 -4.14 -17.52 -19.04
N SER A 2 -3.81 -16.23 -19.11
CA SER A 2 -2.43 -15.75 -18.87
C SER A 2 -2.39 -14.21 -18.75
N GLU A 3 -3.16 -13.64 -17.81
CA GLU A 3 -3.07 -12.21 -17.46
C GLU A 3 -1.97 -11.91 -16.40
N SER A 4 -0.93 -12.74 -16.32
CA SER A 4 0.14 -12.58 -15.32
C SER A 4 1.34 -11.76 -15.81
N LYS A 5 1.36 -11.31 -17.07
CA LYS A 5 2.59 -10.74 -17.68
C LYS A 5 2.71 -9.22 -17.76
N ASN A 6 1.73 -8.42 -17.31
CA ASN A 6 1.81 -6.95 -17.50
C ASN A 6 1.32 -6.08 -16.34
N GLN A 7 1.33 -6.57 -15.10
CA GLN A 7 1.03 -5.70 -13.96
C GLN A 7 2.21 -4.79 -13.64
N LYS A 8 1.95 -3.47 -13.60
CA LYS A 8 2.94 -2.46 -13.19
C LYS A 8 3.52 -2.83 -11.83
N LYS A 9 4.86 -2.81 -11.74
CA LYS A 9 5.59 -3.00 -10.48
C LYS A 9 5.14 -1.94 -9.47
N TRP A 10 5.14 -2.32 -8.19
CA TRP A 10 4.86 -1.39 -7.10
C TRP A 10 5.98 -0.35 -7.02
N ASP A 11 5.61 0.91 -7.12
CA ASP A 11 6.55 2.02 -7.00
C ASP A 11 6.71 2.46 -5.54
N ARG A 12 7.63 3.41 -5.29
CA ARG A 12 7.93 3.90 -3.94
C ARG A 12 6.71 4.54 -3.29
N ASP A 13 6.02 5.45 -3.98
CA ASP A 13 4.88 6.18 -3.43
C ASP A 13 3.79 5.21 -2.99
N GLU A 14 3.49 4.21 -3.82
CA GLU A 14 2.49 3.19 -3.51
C GLU A 14 2.87 2.40 -2.25
N VAL A 15 4.15 2.03 -2.12
CA VAL A 15 4.65 1.27 -0.95
C VAL A 15 4.71 2.14 0.30
N VAL A 16 5.06 3.42 0.18
CA VAL A 16 5.03 4.40 1.28
C VAL A 16 3.63 4.54 1.84
N VAL A 17 2.62 4.70 0.97
CA VAL A 17 1.22 4.75 1.39
C VAL A 17 0.81 3.46 2.11
N LEU A 18 1.15 2.30 1.54
CA LEU A 18 0.83 1.00 2.15
C LEU A 18 1.48 0.82 3.53
N VAL A 19 2.76 1.17 3.68
CA VAL A 19 3.49 1.00 4.95
C VAL A 19 2.93 1.94 6.00
N ALA A 20 2.77 3.23 5.69
CA ALA A 20 2.20 4.20 6.61
C ALA A 20 0.80 3.79 7.07
N GLU A 21 -0.08 3.48 6.12
CA GLU A 21 -1.47 3.14 6.44
C GLU A 21 -1.58 1.79 7.17
N TYR A 22 -0.72 0.81 6.87
CA TYR A 22 -0.63 -0.43 7.64
C TYR A 22 -0.34 -0.15 9.11
N PHE A 23 0.75 0.57 9.42
CA PHE A 23 1.11 0.86 10.82
C PHE A 23 0.10 1.75 11.52
N ARG A 24 -0.57 2.65 10.78
CA ARG A 24 -1.67 3.48 11.32
C ARG A 24 -2.88 2.64 11.74
N THR A 25 -3.22 1.58 10.99
CA THR A 25 -4.46 0.82 11.21
C THR A 25 -4.25 -0.58 11.79
N LYS A 26 -3.01 -1.07 11.96
CA LYS A 26 -2.74 -2.49 12.31
C LYS A 26 -3.41 -2.99 13.60
N ASN A 27 -3.71 -2.08 14.53
CA ASN A 27 -4.34 -2.38 15.82
C ASN A 27 -5.84 -2.00 15.87
N MET A 28 -6.41 -1.57 14.74
CA MET A 28 -7.83 -1.25 14.61
C MET A 28 -8.68 -2.51 14.42
N ILE A 29 -10.00 -2.36 14.49
CA ILE A 29 -10.90 -3.50 14.26
C ILE A 29 -10.86 -3.94 12.78
N PRO A 30 -11.15 -5.22 12.47
CA PRO A 30 -11.05 -5.73 11.10
C PRO A 30 -11.82 -4.93 10.06
N LYS A 31 -12.99 -4.38 10.44
CA LYS A 31 -13.80 -3.52 9.56
C LYS A 31 -13.05 -2.26 9.14
N GLU A 32 -12.39 -1.56 10.08
CA GLU A 32 -11.64 -0.35 9.78
C GLU A 32 -10.41 -0.63 8.91
N ILE A 33 -9.75 -1.77 9.14
CA ILE A 33 -8.65 -2.23 8.29
C ILE A 33 -9.15 -2.51 6.85
N ASP A 34 -10.30 -3.17 6.72
CA ASP A 34 -10.92 -3.46 5.43
C ASP A 34 -11.35 -2.20 4.67
N ASP A 35 -11.95 -1.24 5.39
CA ASP A 35 -12.32 0.05 4.83
C ASP A 35 -11.09 0.85 4.40
N ASN A 36 -10.00 0.77 5.17
CA ASN A 36 -8.72 1.34 4.79
C ASN A 36 -8.16 0.72 3.49
N TYR A 37 -8.28 -0.60 3.30
CA TYR A 37 -7.85 -1.23 2.05
C TYR A 37 -8.63 -0.74 0.83
N ARG A 38 -9.95 -0.55 0.97
CA ARG A 38 -10.79 0.02 -0.10
C ARG A 38 -10.39 1.46 -0.40
N ARG A 39 -10.14 2.26 0.64
CA ARG A 39 -9.66 3.64 0.52
C ARG A 39 -8.33 3.73 -0.21
N ILE A 40 -7.33 2.96 0.20
CA ILE A 40 -6.02 2.91 -0.47
C ILE A 40 -6.18 2.48 -1.94
N SER A 41 -7.01 1.47 -2.22
CA SER A 41 -7.28 1.04 -3.59
C SER A 41 -7.82 2.18 -4.46
N SER A 42 -8.77 2.97 -3.93
CA SER A 42 -9.33 4.13 -4.63
C SER A 42 -8.26 5.20 -4.92
N ILE A 43 -7.48 5.57 -3.90
CA ILE A 43 -6.40 6.57 -3.99
C ILE A 43 -5.37 6.19 -5.05
N LEU A 44 -4.84 4.95 -5.00
CA LEU A 44 -3.79 4.52 -5.92
C LEU A 44 -4.28 4.39 -7.36
N ARG A 45 -5.54 3.96 -7.56
CA ARG A 45 -6.17 3.92 -8.89
C ARG A 45 -6.34 5.30 -9.48
N LYS A 46 -6.80 6.26 -8.68
CA LYS A 46 -6.95 7.64 -9.08
C LYS A 46 -5.60 8.29 -9.40
N ARG A 47 -4.60 8.10 -8.55
CA ARG A 47 -3.21 8.53 -8.80
C ARG A 47 -2.73 8.08 -10.18
N GLU A 48 -2.87 6.79 -10.48
CA GLU A 48 -2.39 6.25 -11.75
C GLU A 48 -3.18 6.83 -12.94
N SER A 49 -4.49 7.07 -12.75
CA SER A 49 -5.36 7.64 -13.79
C SER A 49 -4.93 9.07 -14.13
N GLU A 50 -4.62 9.88 -13.12
CA GLU A 50 -4.15 11.24 -13.31
C GLU A 50 -2.72 11.29 -13.90
N ILE A 51 -1.84 10.35 -13.53
CA ILE A 51 -0.46 10.32 -14.04
C ILE A 51 -0.40 9.86 -15.51
N SER A 52 -1.15 8.81 -15.86
CA SER A 52 -1.04 8.17 -17.16
C SER A 52 -2.13 8.59 -18.15
N GLY A 53 -3.21 9.23 -17.68
CA GLY A 53 -4.38 9.57 -18.49
C GLY A 53 -5.22 8.37 -18.93
N ASN A 54 -4.93 7.16 -18.43
CA ASN A 54 -5.58 5.93 -18.87
C ASN A 54 -6.58 5.38 -17.85
N THR A 55 -7.51 4.57 -18.36
CA THR A 55 -8.38 3.70 -17.56
C THR A 55 -7.71 2.35 -17.32
N PHE A 56 -7.78 1.82 -16.10
CA PHE A 56 -7.20 0.51 -15.77
C PHE A 56 -8.26 -0.56 -15.61
N SER A 57 -7.84 -1.82 -15.68
CA SER A 57 -8.70 -2.95 -15.37
C SER A 57 -9.05 -2.99 -13.88
N ASP A 58 -10.15 -3.68 -13.57
CA ASP A 58 -10.60 -3.94 -12.20
C ASP A 58 -9.63 -4.77 -11.35
N VAL A 59 -8.52 -5.24 -11.93
CA VAL A 59 -7.46 -5.97 -11.24
C VAL A 59 -6.34 -5.03 -10.75
N PHE A 60 -6.12 -3.88 -11.39
CA PHE A 60 -5.03 -2.98 -11.02
C PHE A 60 -5.25 -2.39 -9.63
N ARG A 61 -4.34 -2.65 -8.68
CA ARG A 61 -4.38 -2.11 -7.30
C ARG A 61 -5.76 -2.26 -6.62
N ASN A 62 -6.44 -3.37 -6.90
CA ASN A 62 -7.73 -3.68 -6.28
C ASN A 62 -7.58 -4.06 -4.80
N TYR A 63 -8.70 -4.19 -4.09
CA TYR A 63 -8.74 -4.57 -2.68
C TYR A 63 -7.87 -5.81 -2.37
N SER A 64 -7.98 -6.89 -3.16
CA SER A 64 -7.20 -8.11 -2.94
C SER A 64 -5.69 -7.87 -3.08
N GLY A 65 -5.29 -7.03 -4.04
CA GLY A 65 -3.91 -6.59 -4.21
C GLY A 65 -3.40 -5.77 -3.03
N ILE A 66 -4.19 -4.81 -2.54
CA ILE A 66 -3.85 -4.01 -1.35
C ILE A 66 -3.70 -4.91 -0.11
N ARG A 67 -4.68 -5.80 0.12
CA ARG A 67 -4.67 -6.75 1.23
C ARG A 67 -3.44 -7.67 1.19
N MET A 68 -3.09 -8.17 0.00
CA MET A 68 -1.90 -9.01 -0.18
C MET A 68 -0.61 -8.24 0.12
N GLN A 69 -0.45 -6.99 -0.35
CA GLN A 69 0.75 -6.21 -0.01
C GLN A 69 0.81 -5.88 1.48
N SER A 70 -0.32 -5.57 2.09
CA SER A 70 -0.39 -5.32 3.54
C SER A 70 -0.01 -6.57 4.34
N GLY A 71 -0.41 -7.76 3.88
CA GLY A 71 0.04 -9.04 4.45
C GLY A 71 1.55 -9.26 4.35
N ARG A 72 2.18 -8.84 3.25
CA ARG A 72 3.64 -8.87 3.11
C ARG A 72 4.32 -7.90 4.08
N ILE A 73 3.82 -6.67 4.18
CA ILE A 73 4.34 -5.67 5.13
C ILE A 73 4.19 -6.16 6.57
N ARG A 74 3.07 -6.83 6.91
CA ARG A 74 2.87 -7.47 8.21
C ARG A 74 3.92 -8.54 8.54
N CYS A 75 4.55 -9.17 7.55
CA CYS A 75 5.65 -10.10 7.79
C CYS A 75 6.98 -9.40 8.11
N LEU A 76 7.07 -8.08 7.89
CA LEU A 76 8.20 -7.23 8.25
C LEU A 76 7.98 -6.48 9.56
N ASP A 77 6.75 -6.48 10.11
CA ASP A 77 6.44 -5.87 11.40
C ASP A 77 7.04 -6.69 12.55
N PRO A 78 7.98 -6.15 13.34
CA PRO A 78 8.60 -6.87 14.46
C PRO A 78 7.60 -7.29 15.54
N GLU A 79 6.47 -6.57 15.66
CA GLU A 79 5.41 -6.87 16.64
C GLU A 79 4.46 -7.98 16.14
N SER A 80 4.55 -8.32 14.86
CA SER A 80 3.72 -9.34 14.23
C SER A 80 4.35 -10.73 14.36
N LYS A 81 3.55 -11.70 14.77
CA LYS A 81 3.94 -13.12 14.80
C LYS A 81 3.85 -13.79 13.42
N TYR A 82 3.33 -13.09 12.41
CA TYR A 82 3.10 -13.63 11.09
C TYR A 82 4.34 -13.53 10.21
N ASN A 83 4.65 -14.59 9.49
CA ASN A 83 5.80 -14.69 8.59
C ASN A 83 5.44 -15.58 7.37
N GLY A 84 6.40 -15.79 6.46
CA GLY A 84 6.29 -16.75 5.37
C GLY A 84 5.84 -16.18 4.01
N MET A 85 5.45 -14.90 3.93
CA MET A 85 5.22 -14.25 2.63
C MET A 85 6.51 -13.72 2.01
N ILE A 86 6.62 -13.84 0.69
CA ILE A 86 7.72 -13.24 -0.07
C ILE A 86 7.51 -11.72 -0.13
N VAL A 87 8.37 -11.01 0.59
CA VAL A 87 8.45 -9.56 0.66
C VAL A 87 9.33 -9.02 -0.46
N THR A 88 8.98 -7.86 -1.02
CA THR A 88 9.79 -7.22 -2.07
C THR A 88 10.93 -6.41 -1.46
N LYS A 89 11.98 -6.14 -2.25
CA LYS A 89 13.10 -5.29 -1.82
C LYS A 89 12.64 -3.90 -1.38
N ILE A 90 11.80 -3.25 -2.16
CA ILE A 90 11.26 -1.92 -1.84
C ILE A 90 10.40 -1.93 -0.56
N GLN A 91 9.66 -3.01 -0.28
CA GLN A 91 8.93 -3.12 0.99
C GLN A 91 9.86 -3.15 2.19
N LYS A 92 10.96 -3.90 2.10
CA LYS A 92 11.97 -3.95 3.17
C LYS A 92 12.56 -2.56 3.40
N GLU A 93 13.03 -1.91 2.33
CA GLU A 93 13.64 -0.58 2.41
C GLU A 93 12.71 0.45 3.07
N ILE A 94 11.43 0.50 2.65
CA ILE A 94 10.49 1.47 3.21
C ILE A 94 10.07 1.12 4.64
N VAL A 95 9.95 -0.16 5.00
CA VAL A 95 9.72 -0.55 6.41
C VAL A 95 10.93 -0.21 7.27
N ASP A 96 12.15 -0.46 6.80
CA ASP A 96 13.37 -0.09 7.53
C ASP A 96 13.47 1.44 7.71
N GLU A 97 13.15 2.22 6.67
CA GLU A 97 13.05 3.68 6.77
C GLU A 97 11.96 4.11 7.77
N PHE A 98 10.81 3.43 7.79
CA PHE A 98 9.73 3.68 8.74
C PHE A 98 10.20 3.41 10.18
N MET A 99 10.90 2.31 10.43
CA MET A 99 11.41 1.97 11.76
C MET A 99 12.43 2.99 12.28
N GLN A 100 13.19 3.62 11.38
CA GLN A 100 14.15 4.67 11.73
C GLN A 100 13.47 6.03 11.94
N ASN A 101 12.47 6.37 11.12
CA ASN A 101 11.77 7.64 11.20
C ASN A 101 10.30 7.53 10.71
N PRO A 102 9.39 7.12 11.61
CA PRO A 102 7.97 6.96 11.26
C PRO A 102 7.33 8.25 10.76
N GLU A 103 7.67 9.40 11.38
CA GLU A 103 7.09 10.70 11.04
C GLU A 103 7.38 11.11 9.60
N LYS A 104 8.58 10.84 9.10
CA LYS A 104 8.96 11.09 7.70
C LYS A 104 8.05 10.32 6.75
N ILE A 105 7.87 9.02 6.98
CA ILE A 105 7.06 8.16 6.12
C ILE A 105 5.58 8.52 6.21
N TYR A 106 5.07 8.85 7.40
CA TYR A 106 3.71 9.37 7.57
C TYR A 106 3.49 10.69 6.81
N LYS A 107 4.46 11.61 6.86
CA LYS A 107 4.38 12.89 6.14
C LYS A 107 4.40 12.69 4.63
N GLU A 108 5.26 11.81 4.12
CA GLU A 108 5.34 11.45 2.70
C GLU A 108 4.02 10.81 2.23
N ALA A 109 3.51 9.82 2.97
CA ALA A 109 2.23 9.18 2.69
C ALA A 109 1.07 10.18 2.72
N LYS A 110 1.02 11.08 3.72
CA LYS A 110 -0.01 12.12 3.83
C LYS A 110 0.01 13.06 2.63
N ALA A 111 1.19 13.45 2.15
CA ALA A 111 1.31 14.32 0.98
C ALA A 111 0.80 13.63 -0.30
N ILE A 112 1.11 12.34 -0.48
CA ILE A 112 0.61 11.54 -1.60
C ILE A 112 -0.92 11.40 -1.50
N ILE A 113 -1.43 10.98 -0.34
CA ILE A 113 -2.86 10.79 -0.10
C ILE A 113 -3.62 12.09 -0.35
N ALA A 114 -3.20 13.21 0.25
CA ALA A 114 -3.89 14.49 0.12
C ALA A 114 -3.98 15.00 -1.32
N LYS A 115 -3.05 14.59 -2.19
CA LYS A 115 -3.07 14.95 -3.62
C LYS A 115 -4.18 14.24 -4.39
N TYR A 116 -4.56 13.02 -3.99
CA TYR A 116 -5.46 12.17 -4.77
C TYR A 116 -6.78 11.88 -4.05
N GLU A 117 -6.81 12.06 -2.73
CA GLU A 117 -8.02 12.06 -1.91
C GLU A 117 -8.71 13.43 -2.04
N HIS A 118 -9.46 13.60 -3.13
CA HIS A 118 -10.40 14.72 -3.24
C HIS A 118 -11.77 14.23 -2.74
N ILE A 119 -12.25 14.90 -1.69
CA ILE A 119 -13.60 14.81 -1.12
C ILE A 119 -14.60 15.37 -2.14
#